data_AF-A0A382HFP0-F1
#
_entry.id   AF-A0A382HFP0-F1
#
_cell.length_a   1.000
_cell.length_b   1.000
_cell.length_c   1.000
_cell.angle_alpha   90.00
_cell.angle_beta   90.00
_cell.angle_gamma   90.00
#
_symmetry.space_group_name_H-M   'P 1'
#
loop_
_entity.id
_entity.type
_entity.pdbx_description
1 polymer ?
#
loop_
_entity_poly.entity_id
_entity_poly.type
_entity_poly.pdbx_seq_one_letter_code
_entity_poly.pdbx_strand_id
1 'polypeptide(L)' 'MVDVSSKEITHRKALAVGEIILSSEVIEMIKNKKMPKGDPLAIAEVSGINGVKKTSELIPL' A
#
# COMPACT_ATOMS: atom_id res chain seq x y z
N MET A 1 -17.85 -1.60 14.63
CA MET A 1 -18.15 -0.22 14.22
C MET A 1 -18.72 0.61 15.38
N VAL A 2 -18.11 1.76 15.64
CA VAL A 2 -18.52 2.74 16.67
C VAL A 2 -19.24 3.89 15.98
N ASP A 3 -20.34 4.39 16.57
CA ASP A 3 -21.03 5.57 16.04
C ASP A 3 -20.12 6.81 16.14
N VAL A 4 -19.95 7.50 15.02
CA VAL A 4 -19.13 8.71 14.89
C VAL A 4 -19.93 9.92 14.40
N SER A 5 -21.27 9.81 14.35
CA SER A 5 -22.17 10.82 13.77
C SER A 5 -22.11 12.17 14.49
N SER A 6 -21.78 12.19 15.77
CA SER A 6 -21.65 13.42 16.58
C SER A 6 -20.28 14.11 16.46
N LYS A 7 -19.32 13.53 15.74
CA LYS A 7 -17.98 14.13 15.59
C LYS A 7 -18.02 15.26 14.55
N GLU A 8 -17.34 16.35 14.85
CA GLU A 8 -17.17 17.45 13.90
C GLU A 8 -16.38 17.01 12.65
N ILE A 9 -16.81 17.51 11.49
CA ILE A 9 -16.13 17.29 10.22
C ILE A 9 -14.87 18.16 10.19
N THR A 10 -13.72 17.52 10.09
CA THR A 10 -12.41 18.18 9.99
C THR A 10 -11.60 17.56 8.87
N HIS A 11 -10.59 18.29 8.39
CA HIS A 11 -9.60 17.71 7.50
C HIS A 11 -8.73 16.71 8.27
N ARG A 12 -8.65 15.46 7.80
CA ARG A 12 -7.88 14.37 8.43
C ARG A 12 -6.82 13.86 7.47
N LYS A 13 -5.59 13.67 7.98
CA LYS A 13 -4.47 13.10 7.21
C LYS A 13 -3.71 12.12 8.09
N ALA A 14 -3.24 11.03 7.50
CA ALA A 14 -2.37 10.04 8.12
C ALA A 14 -1.23 9.67 7.17
N LEU A 15 -0.09 9.23 7.72
CA LEU A 15 1.06 8.72 6.98
C LEU A 15 1.47 7.38 7.62
N ALA A 16 1.75 6.39 6.78
CA ALA A 16 2.29 5.10 7.18
C ALA A 16 3.50 4.77 6.30
N VAL A 17 4.46 4.02 6.85
CA VAL A 17 5.66 3.55 6.17
C VAL A 17 5.86 2.07 6.46
N GLY A 18 6.48 1.36 5.52
CA GLY A 18 6.83 -0.05 5.66
C GLY A 18 8.01 -0.38 4.76
N GLU A 19 8.73 -1.44 5.10
CA GLU A 19 9.90 -1.92 4.37
C GLU A 19 9.81 -3.42 4.09
N ILE A 20 10.46 -3.86 3.03
CA ILE A 20 10.59 -5.27 2.65
C ILE A 20 12.07 -5.54 2.42
N ILE A 21 12.63 -6.48 3.18
CA ILE A 21 14.03 -6.90 3.05
C ILE A 21 14.09 -8.00 1.99
N LEU A 22 14.97 -7.82 0.99
CA LEU A 22 15.16 -8.73 -0.13
C LEU A 22 16.64 -9.10 -0.28
N SER A 23 16.92 -10.18 -0.99
CA SER A 23 18.30 -10.52 -1.36
C SER A 23 18.88 -9.49 -2.35
N SER A 24 20.21 -9.39 -2.39
CA SER A 24 20.94 -8.53 -3.33
C SER A 24 20.59 -8.85 -4.79
N GLU A 25 20.46 -10.13 -5.12
CA GLU A 25 20.08 -10.61 -6.46
C GLU A 25 18.72 -10.04 -6.90
N VAL A 26 17.69 -10.09 -6.05
CA VAL A 26 16.37 -9.57 -6.38
C VAL A 26 16.42 -8.05 -6.57
N ILE A 27 17.14 -7.33 -5.71
CA ILE A 27 17.32 -5.89 -5.85
C ILE A 27 17.96 -5.54 -7.19
N GLU A 28 18.96 -6.31 -7.62
CA GLU A 28 19.63 -6.12 -8.91
C GLU A 28 18.69 -6.42 -10.09
N MET A 29 17.87 -7.47 -10.01
CA MET A 29 16.86 -7.77 -11.02
C MET A 29 15.83 -6.65 -11.17
N ILE A 30 15.39 -6.05 -10.07
CA ILE A 30 14.45 -4.91 -10.07
C ILE A 30 15.09 -3.71 -10.77
N LYS A 31 16.30 -3.32 -10.34
CA LYS A 31 17.03 -2.18 -10.93
C LYS A 31 17.26 -2.34 -12.42
N ASN A 32 17.57 -3.55 -12.87
CA ASN A 32 17.82 -3.88 -14.26
C ASN A 32 16.56 -4.22 -15.07
N LYS A 33 15.36 -4.12 -14.46
CA LYS A 33 14.07 -4.45 -15.09
C LYS A 33 14.01 -5.86 -15.69
N LYS A 34 14.66 -6.83 -15.04
CA LYS A 34 14.71 -8.25 -15.44
C LYS A 34 13.74 -9.15 -14.68
N MET A 35 12.77 -8.55 -13.99
CA MET A 35 11.79 -9.30 -13.20
C MET A 35 10.85 -10.11 -14.10
N PRO A 36 10.68 -11.42 -13.87
CA PRO A 36 9.92 -12.30 -14.77
C PRO A 36 8.42 -12.01 -14.80
N LYS A 37 7.89 -11.34 -13.77
CA LYS A 37 6.46 -11.00 -13.62
C LYS A 37 6.14 -9.55 -13.99
N GLY A 38 7.08 -8.83 -14.61
CA GLY A 38 6.96 -7.40 -14.90
C GLY A 38 7.53 -6.51 -13.78
N ASP A 39 7.31 -5.20 -13.88
CA ASP A 39 7.85 -4.20 -12.97
C ASP A 39 7.12 -4.22 -11.61
N PRO A 40 7.77 -4.67 -10.52
CA PRO A 40 7.11 -4.78 -9.23
C PRO A 40 6.80 -3.43 -8.58
N LEU A 41 7.54 -2.36 -8.88
CA LEU A 41 7.31 -1.05 -8.28
C LEU A 41 6.04 -0.40 -8.84
N ALA A 42 5.89 -0.45 -10.17
CA ALA A 42 4.68 0.05 -10.83
C ALA A 42 3.43 -0.72 -10.37
N ILE A 43 3.53 -2.05 -10.26
CA ILE A 43 2.44 -2.88 -9.76
C ILE A 43 2.13 -2.55 -8.30
N ALA A 44 3.14 -2.40 -7.45
CA ALA A 44 2.97 -2.09 -6.03
C ALA A 44 2.28 -0.74 -5.79
N GLU A 45 2.57 0.28 -6.60
CA GLU A 45 1.91 1.60 -6.50
C GLU A 45 0.40 1.49 -6.76
N VAL A 46 0.02 0.84 -7.86
CA VAL A 46 -1.40 0.63 -8.22
C VAL A 46 -2.11 -0.24 -7.17
N SER A 47 -1.45 -1.29 -6.70
CA SER A 47 -1.97 -2.15 -5.64
C SER A 47 -2.15 -1.39 -4.32
N GLY A 48 -1.24 -0.49 -3.95
CA GLY A 48 -1.35 0.34 -2.76
C GLY A 48 -2.56 1.28 -2.83
N ILE A 49 -2.77 1.95 -3.95
CA ILE A 49 -3.94 2.84 -4.18
C ILE A 49 -5.25 2.04 -4.13
N ASN A 50 -5.28 0.84 -4.70
CA ASN A 50 -6.48 0.00 -4.62
C ASN A 50 -6.69 -0.57 -3.22
N GLY A 51 -5.62 -0.94 -2.52
CA GLY A 51 -5.66 -1.41 -1.14
C GLY A 51 -6.25 -0.38 -0.19
N VAL A 52 -5.79 0.88 -0.26
CA VAL A 52 -6.29 1.93 0.66
C VAL A 52 -7.78 2.20 0.48
N LYS A 53 -8.30 2.16 -0.75
CA LYS A 53 -9.74 2.32 -1.02
C LYS A 53 -10.59 1.16 -0.51
N LYS A 54 -10.00 -0.04 -0.41
CA LYS A 54 -10.68 -1.26 0.08
C LYS A 54 -10.52 -1.48 1.58
N THR A 55 -9.91 -0.54 2.31
CA THR A 55 -9.59 -0.71 3.74
C THR A 55 -10.81 -1.15 4.56
N SER A 56 -11.98 -0.56 4.37
CA SER A 56 -13.21 -0.91 5.12
C SER A 56 -13.81 -2.27 4.74
N GLU A 57 -13.51 -2.79 3.55
CA GLU A 57 -13.89 -4.15 3.15
C GLU A 57 -12.96 -5.19 3.79
N LEU A 58 -11.68 -4.82 3.97
CA LEU A 58 -10.62 -5.71 4.47
C LEU A 58 -10.50 -5.74 5.99
N ILE A 59 -10.79 -4.62 6.67
CA ILE A 59 -10.69 -4.47 8.12
C ILE A 59 -12.10 -4.54 8.72
N PRO A 60 -12.46 -5.60 9.49
CA PRO A 60 -13.85 -5.89 9.84
C PRO A 60 -14.60 -4.88 10.74
N LEU A 61 -13.93 -3.94 11.40
CA LEU A 61 -14.50 -3.17 12.53
C LEU A 61 -14.62 -1.68 12.31
#